data_AF-A0A354XH62-F1
#
_entry.id   AF-A0A354XH62-F1
#
_cell.length_a   1.000
_cell.length_b   1.000
_cell.length_c   1.000
_cell.angle_alpha   90.00
_cell.angle_beta   90.00
_cell.angle_gamma   90.00
#
_symmetry.space_group_name_H-M   'P 1'
#
loop_
_entity.id
_entity.type
_entity.pdbx_description
1 polymer ?
#
loop_
_entity_poly.entity_id
_entity_poly.type
_entity_poly.pdbx_seq_one_letter_code
_entity_poly.pdbx_strand_id
1 'polypeptide(L)'
;VEGYASVIEHAWVQHGLKSVLTGGGSPLEREMGDHIEALCQSGSVINAIGGTSLKGVLALIDNARAVIAPDTGPAHMGNAMGTPTLGLYATTNPQRAAPYLWRDFA
;
A
#
# COMPACT_ATOMS: atom_id res chain seq x y z
N VAL A 1 7.25 4.63 9.42
CA VAL A 1 6.06 5.46 9.05
C VAL A 1 6.47 6.50 8.01
N GLU A 2 7.55 7.22 8.29
CA GLU A 2 8.24 8.24 7.51
C GLU A 2 8.51 7.82 6.07
N GLY A 3 8.97 6.58 5.84
CA GLY A 3 9.21 6.06 4.49
C GLY A 3 7.94 6.02 3.65
N TYR A 4 6.80 5.59 4.21
CA TYR A 4 5.52 5.58 3.51
C TYR A 4 5.03 7.00 3.23
N ALA A 5 5.13 7.91 4.21
CA ALA A 5 4.76 9.31 4.03
C ALA A 5 5.58 9.96 2.88
N SER A 6 6.90 9.71 2.83
CA SER A 6 7.77 10.21 1.76
C SER A 6 7.35 9.72 0.37
N VAL A 7 6.97 8.45 0.24
CA VAL A 7 6.47 7.87 -1.02
C VAL A 7 5.14 8.51 -1.43
N ILE A 8 4.22 8.70 -0.48
CA ILE A 8 2.92 9.35 -0.71
C ILE A 8 3.13 10.79 -1.19
N GLU A 9 3.99 11.55 -0.51
CA GLU A 9 4.33 12.92 -0.90
C GLU A 9 4.94 12.98 -2.28
N HIS A 10 5.87 12.07 -2.60
CA HIS A 10 6.46 12.00 -3.93
C HIS A 10 5.40 11.73 -5.02
N ALA A 11 4.54 10.72 -4.80
CA ALA A 11 3.47 10.37 -5.73
C ALA A 11 2.49 11.55 -5.94
N TRP A 12 2.16 12.28 -4.88
CA TRP A 12 1.29 13.44 -4.94
C TRP A 12 1.94 14.62 -5.66
N VAL A 13 3.13 15.04 -5.24
CA VAL A 13 3.79 16.26 -5.74
C VAL A 13 4.28 16.09 -7.17
N GLN A 14 4.87 14.93 -7.52
CA GLN A 14 5.48 14.72 -8.83
C GLN A 14 4.49 14.22 -9.88
N HIS A 15 3.44 13.52 -9.45
CA HIS A 15 2.54 12.82 -10.38
C HIS A 15 1.06 13.16 -10.18
N GLY A 16 0.70 13.96 -9.18
CA GLY A 16 -0.69 14.26 -8.86
C GLY A 16 -1.49 13.02 -8.43
N LEU A 17 -0.81 11.95 -8.00
CA LEU A 17 -1.43 10.69 -7.64
C LEU A 17 -1.82 10.69 -6.16
N LYS A 18 -3.12 10.48 -5.91
CA LYS A 18 -3.64 10.31 -4.56
C LYS A 18 -3.41 8.88 -4.09
N SER A 19 -2.94 8.73 -2.85
CA SER A 19 -2.70 7.43 -2.23
C SER A 19 -3.86 7.00 -1.34
N VAL A 20 -4.07 5.69 -1.19
CA VAL A 20 -5.06 5.12 -0.28
C VAL A 20 -4.36 4.18 0.68
N LEU A 21 -4.49 4.41 1.99
CA LEU A 21 -4.00 3.50 3.02
C LEU A 21 -5.05 2.43 3.30
N THR A 22 -4.66 1.17 3.21
CA THR A 22 -5.51 0.02 3.54
C THR A 22 -4.88 -0.79 4.66
N GLY A 23 -5.72 -1.40 5.49
CA GLY A 23 -5.27 -2.22 6.61
C GLY A 23 -6.46 -2.76 7.40
N GLY A 24 -6.17 -3.67 8.32
CA GLY A 24 -7.14 -4.15 9.29
C GLY A 24 -7.59 -3.04 10.25
N GLY A 25 -8.57 -3.37 11.10
CA GLY A 25 -9.15 -2.43 12.06
C GLY A 25 -8.44 -2.39 13.42
N SER A 26 -7.27 -3.03 13.56
CA SER A 26 -6.58 -3.12 14.85
C SER A 26 -6.11 -1.73 15.33
N PRO A 27 -6.02 -1.48 16.65
CA PRO A 27 -5.55 -0.19 17.16
C PRO A 27 -4.18 0.21 16.60
N LEU A 28 -3.27 -0.75 16.48
CA LEU A 28 -1.92 -0.52 15.95
C LEU A 28 -1.93 -0.06 14.50
N GLU A 29 -2.76 -0.69 13.64
CA GLU A 29 -2.84 -0.29 12.24
C GLU A 29 -3.49 1.08 12.07
N ARG A 30 -4.50 1.40 12.89
CA ARG A 30 -5.14 2.73 12.89
C ARG A 30 -4.16 3.81 13.31
N GLU A 31 -3.44 3.61 14.42
CA GLU A 31 -2.41 4.54 14.89
C GLU A 31 -1.32 4.76 13.84
N MET A 32 -0.86 3.68 13.19
CA MET A 32 0.10 3.78 12.10
C MET A 32 -0.47 4.61 10.92
N GLY A 33 -1.73 4.39 10.56
CA GLY A 33 -2.44 5.18 9.54
C GLY A 33 -2.48 6.66 9.86
N ASP A 34 -2.91 6.98 11.07
CA ASP A 34 -3.03 8.35 11.57
C ASP A 34 -1.66 9.06 11.59
N HIS A 35 -0.60 8.35 11.99
CA HIS A 35 0.77 8.88 11.94
C HIS A 35 1.27 9.12 10.51
N ILE A 36 0.95 8.24 9.55
CA ILE A 36 1.30 8.46 8.14
C ILE A 36 0.54 9.68 7.61
N GLU A 37 -0.78 9.73 7.83
CA GLU A 37 -1.64 10.83 7.36
C GLU A 37 -1.21 12.19 7.91
N ALA A 38 -0.82 12.27 9.18
CA ALA A 38 -0.32 13.49 9.82
C ALA A 38 1.00 14.02 9.22
N LEU A 39 1.78 13.16 8.57
CA LEU A 39 3.04 13.52 7.90
C LEU A 39 2.84 13.90 6.43
N CYS A 40 1.64 13.71 5.88
CA CYS A 40 1.35 13.96 4.47
C CYS A 40 0.63 15.30 4.27
N GLN A 41 0.76 15.88 3.08
CA GLN A 41 0.03 17.07 2.69
C GLN A 41 -1.48 16.78 2.67
N SER A 42 -2.28 17.75 3.13
CA SER A 42 -3.74 17.60 3.18
C SER A 42 -4.31 17.20 1.81
N GLY A 43 -5.09 16.11 1.80
CA GLY A 43 -5.75 15.58 0.60
C GLY A 43 -4.90 14.68 -0.30
N SER A 44 -3.60 14.51 -0.01
CA SER A 44 -2.70 13.61 -0.75
C SER A 44 -2.98 12.12 -0.49
N VAL A 45 -3.58 11.81 0.66
CA VAL A 45 -3.86 10.46 1.14
C VAL A 45 -5.31 10.33 1.60
N ILE A 46 -5.88 9.14 1.41
CA ILE A 46 -7.15 8.70 1.99
C ILE A 46 -6.83 7.57 2.96
N ASN A 47 -7.09 7.78 4.25
CA ASN A 47 -6.95 6.74 5.26
C ASN A 47 -8.21 5.86 5.29
N ALA A 48 -8.15 4.66 4.69
CA ALA A 48 -9.24 3.69 4.65
C ALA A 48 -9.02 2.49 5.60
N ILE A 49 -8.05 2.58 6.52
CA ILE A 49 -7.70 1.50 7.45
C ILE A 49 -8.89 1.15 8.34
N GLY A 50 -9.24 -0.14 8.37
CA GLY A 50 -10.41 -0.64 9.09
C GLY A 50 -11.76 -0.14 8.55
N GLY A 51 -11.78 0.59 7.43
CA GLY A 51 -12.98 1.14 6.79
C GLY A 51 -13.49 0.29 5.62
N THR A 52 -12.80 -0.79 5.28
CA THR A 52 -13.11 -1.64 4.13
C THR A 52 -13.25 -3.11 4.52
N SER A 53 -14.11 -3.85 3.81
CA SER A 53 -14.09 -5.32 3.85
C SER A 53 -12.92 -5.87 3.02
N LEU A 54 -12.63 -7.17 3.13
CA LEU A 54 -11.65 -7.85 2.30
C LEU A 54 -11.93 -7.68 0.79
N LYS A 55 -13.21 -7.79 0.38
CA LYS A 55 -13.62 -7.53 -1.01
C LYS A 55 -13.47 -6.06 -1.38
N GLY A 56 -13.66 -5.15 -0.42
CA GLY A 56 -13.40 -3.73 -0.61
C GLY A 56 -11.94 -3.43 -0.91
N VAL A 57 -11.00 -4.06 -0.18
CA VAL A 57 -9.56 -3.93 -0.47
C VAL A 57 -9.22 -4.47 -1.86
N LEU A 58 -9.78 -5.63 -2.25
CA LEU A 58 -9.59 -6.15 -3.61
C LEU A 58 -10.10 -5.19 -4.69
N ALA A 59 -11.26 -4.56 -4.49
CA ALA A 59 -11.78 -3.57 -5.43
C ALA A 59 -10.91 -2.30 -5.51
N LEU A 60 -10.33 -1.86 -4.39
CA LEU A 60 -9.37 -0.76 -4.38
C LEU A 60 -8.10 -1.12 -5.14
N ILE A 61 -7.57 -2.33 -4.92
CA ILE A 61 -6.39 -2.86 -5.61
C ILE A 61 -6.62 -2.98 -7.13
N ASP A 62 -7.77 -3.50 -7.55
CA ASP A 62 -8.14 -3.65 -8.97
C ASP A 62 -8.17 -2.31 -9.71
N ASN A 63 -8.50 -1.22 -9.00
CA ASN A 63 -8.56 0.13 -9.57
C ASN A 63 -7.28 0.95 -9.32
N ALA A 64 -6.29 0.40 -8.61
CA ALA A 64 -5.05 1.11 -8.30
C ALA A 64 -4.11 1.11 -9.51
N ARG A 65 -3.33 2.19 -9.66
CA ARG A 65 -2.24 2.24 -10.66
C ARG A 65 -1.07 1.34 -10.28
N ALA A 66 -0.80 1.23 -8.98
CA ALA A 66 0.18 0.34 -8.39
C ALA A 66 -0.16 0.11 -6.91
N VAL A 67 0.35 -1.00 -6.36
CA VAL A 67 0.28 -1.34 -4.94
C VAL A 67 1.69 -1.33 -4.37
N ILE A 68 1.87 -0.70 -3.20
CA ILE A 68 3.12 -0.76 -2.43
C ILE A 68 2.75 -1.34 -1.07
N ALA A 69 3.35 -2.47 -0.71
CA ALA A 69 3.04 -3.14 0.55
C ALA A 69 4.23 -3.96 1.05
N PRO A 70 4.38 -4.15 2.37
CA PRO A 70 5.29 -5.16 2.91
C PRO A 70 4.76 -6.57 2.61
N ASP A 71 5.52 -7.61 2.97
CA ASP A 71 5.12 -9.02 2.83
C ASP A 71 3.85 -9.38 3.63
N THR A 72 2.70 -9.00 3.07
CA THR A 72 1.37 -9.01 3.69
C THR A 72 0.30 -9.21 2.61
N GLY A 73 -0.95 -9.45 3.04
CA GLY A 73 -2.09 -9.72 2.16
C GLY A 73 -2.18 -8.83 0.91
N PRO A 74 -2.11 -7.49 1.02
CA PRO A 74 -2.18 -6.60 -0.16
C PRO A 74 -1.13 -6.86 -1.25
N ALA A 75 0.11 -7.24 -0.91
CA ALA A 75 1.13 -7.57 -1.91
C ALA A 75 0.74 -8.81 -2.73
N HIS A 76 0.22 -9.83 -2.06
CA HIS A 76 -0.26 -11.05 -2.70
C HIS A 76 -1.54 -10.83 -3.51
N MET A 77 -2.44 -9.99 -3.01
CA MET A 77 -3.67 -9.60 -3.69
C MET A 77 -3.39 -8.80 -4.96
N GLY A 78 -2.49 -7.80 -4.92
CA GLY A 78 -2.11 -7.03 -6.10
C GLY A 78 -1.55 -7.91 -7.21
N ASN A 79 -0.68 -8.87 -6.85
CA ASN A 79 -0.21 -9.87 -7.77
C ASN A 79 -1.35 -10.75 -8.34
N ALA A 80 -2.27 -11.23 -7.49
CA ALA A 80 -3.38 -12.07 -7.94
C ALA A 80 -4.36 -11.33 -8.86
N MET A 81 -4.55 -10.02 -8.65
CA MET A 81 -5.41 -9.16 -9.47
C MET A 81 -4.73 -8.66 -10.74
N GLY A 82 -3.44 -8.93 -10.93
CA GLY A 82 -2.69 -8.40 -12.09
C GLY A 82 -2.45 -6.89 -12.00
N THR A 83 -2.51 -6.31 -10.79
CA THR A 83 -2.18 -4.91 -10.54
C THR A 83 -0.68 -4.78 -10.27
N PRO A 84 0.04 -3.82 -10.91
CA PRO A 84 1.45 -3.57 -10.63
C PRO A 84 1.73 -3.49 -9.13
N THR A 85 2.64 -4.33 -8.62
CA THR A 85 2.87 -4.45 -7.16
C THR A 85 4.35 -4.39 -6.81
N LEU A 86 4.73 -3.44 -5.97
CA LEU A 86 6.03 -3.33 -5.32
C LEU A 86 5.95 -3.89 -3.90
N GLY A 87 6.59 -5.04 -3.67
CA GLY A 87 6.67 -5.66 -2.35
C GLY A 87 7.93 -5.23 -1.58
N LEU A 88 7.77 -4.88 -0.31
CA LEU A 88 8.87 -4.48 0.58
C LEU A 88 9.27 -5.66 1.49
N TYR A 89 10.45 -6.24 1.24
CA TYR A 89 10.94 -7.43 1.93
C TYR A 89 12.20 -7.11 2.74
N ALA A 90 12.19 -7.46 4.03
CA ALA A 90 13.35 -7.29 4.91
C ALA A 90 13.99 -8.63 5.30
N THR A 91 13.18 -9.58 5.80
CA THR A 91 13.66 -10.87 6.33
C THR A 91 13.17 -12.07 5.52
N THR A 92 12.02 -11.97 4.85
CA THR A 92 11.53 -13.02 3.95
C THR A 92 12.36 -13.07 2.67
N ASN A 93 12.72 -14.26 2.20
CA ASN A 93 13.39 -14.43 0.91
C ASN A 93 12.43 -14.02 -0.25
N PRO A 94 12.73 -12.91 -0.97
CA PRO A 94 11.85 -12.42 -2.03
C PRO A 94 11.77 -13.38 -3.21
N GLN A 95 12.79 -14.22 -3.47
CA GLN A 95 12.71 -15.22 -4.53
C GLN A 95 11.59 -16.24 -4.32
N ARG A 96 11.12 -16.39 -3.07
CA ARG A 96 10.03 -17.30 -2.70
C ARG A 96 8.69 -16.60 -2.53
N ALA A 97 8.67 -15.36 -2.05
CA ALA A 97 7.45 -14.69 -1.61
C ALA A 97 7.12 -13.38 -2.36
N ALA A 98 8.01 -12.89 -3.23
CA ALA A 98 7.76 -11.68 -4.02
C ALA A 98 6.58 -11.88 -4.99
N PRO A 99 5.83 -10.80 -5.31
CA PRO A 99 4.79 -10.82 -6.33
C PRO A 99 5.40 -11.26 -7.67
N TYR A 100 5.14 -12.50 -8.07
CA TYR A 100 5.88 -13.15 -9.15
C TYR A 100 5.69 -12.48 -10.53
N LEU A 101 4.56 -11.81 -10.76
CA LEU A 101 4.30 -11.05 -11.98
C LEU A 101 5.11 -9.75 -12.04
N TRP A 102 5.65 -9.29 -10.91
CA TRP A 102 6.22 -7.95 -10.73
C TRP A 102 7.63 -7.99 -10.14
N ARG A 103 8.35 -9.09 -10.35
CA ARG A 103 9.71 -9.30 -9.79
C ARG A 103 10.73 -8.28 -10.26
N ASP A 104 10.51 -7.67 -11.42
CA ASP A 104 11.42 -6.67 -11.98
C ASP A 104 11.33 -5.32 -11.24
N PHE A 105 10.36 -5.15 -10.34
CA PHE A 105 10.28 -4.00 -9.45
C PHE A 105 10.96 -4.23 -8.09
N ALA A 106 11.47 -5.44 -7.83
CA ALA A 106 12.09 -5.81 -6.55
C ALA A 106 13.54 -5.34 -6.40
#